data_AF-A0A0G1V680-F1
#
_entry.id   AF-A0A0G1V680-F1
#
_cell.length_a   1.000
_cell.length_b   1.000
_cell.length_c   1.000
_cell.angle_alpha   90.00
_cell.angle_beta   90.00
_cell.angle_gamma   90.00
#
_symmetry.space_group_name_H-M   'P 1'
#
loop_
_entity.id
_entity.type
_entity.pdbx_description
1 polymer ?
#
loop_
_entity_poly.entity_id
_entity_poly.type
_entity_poly.pdbx_seq_one_letter_code
_entity_poly.pdbx_strand_id
1 'polypeptide(L)'
;NHFVEVDRVDTIYDEQTAKEFGLFKDQIVILIHCGSRGLGHQIATDYIKRMLTAMPKYGIALPDRQLAACPFTSPEGQDYYKAMAAGANFAWANRQRITWEVRKAWEHAIGKGETLELLYDVAHNIAKIEEYNGKKMVVHRKGATRAFPGQPVIIPGSMGTHSFVMVGQEGSLEQSFAKQC
;
A
#
# COMPACT_ATOMS: atom_id res chain seq x y z
N ASN A 1 12.74 3.29 3.39
CA ASN A 1 13.00 1.95 2.83
C ASN A 1 12.33 1.90 1.47
N HIS A 2 13.06 2.16 0.38
CA HIS A 2 12.54 2.00 -0.98
C HIS A 2 13.55 1.21 -1.79
N PHE A 3 13.11 0.21 -2.55
CA PHE A 3 13.99 -0.70 -3.27
C PHE A 3 13.27 -1.38 -4.44
N VAL A 4 14.07 -2.00 -5.32
CA VAL A 4 13.66 -3.02 -6.27
C VAL A 4 14.56 -4.22 -6.00
N GLU A 5 13.98 -5.37 -5.67
CA GLU A 5 14.72 -6.57 -5.26
C GLU A 5 14.34 -7.73 -6.18
N VAL A 6 15.35 -8.51 -6.61
CA VAL A 6 15.17 -9.76 -7.35
C VAL A 6 15.31 -10.88 -6.33
N ASP A 7 14.23 -11.59 -6.10
CA ASP A 7 14.12 -12.60 -5.05
C ASP A 7 13.82 -13.97 -5.62
N ARG A 8 14.01 -14.98 -4.77
CA ARG A 8 13.62 -16.37 -5.03
C ARG A 8 12.58 -16.81 -4.02
N VAL A 9 11.50 -17.45 -4.50
CA VAL A 9 10.51 -18.08 -3.62
C VAL A 9 11.15 -19.27 -2.90
N ASP A 10 11.52 -19.08 -1.64
CA ASP A 10 12.29 -20.07 -0.88
C ASP A 10 11.40 -21.17 -0.27
N THR A 11 10.28 -20.78 0.34
CA THR A 11 9.37 -21.69 1.05
C THR A 11 7.92 -21.41 0.66
N ILE A 12 7.16 -22.48 0.38
CA ILE A 12 5.70 -22.46 0.18
C ILE A 12 5.04 -23.02 1.45
N TYR A 13 4.13 -22.24 2.04
CA TYR A 13 3.40 -22.63 3.25
C TYR A 13 1.99 -23.15 2.96
N ASP A 14 1.40 -22.69 1.84
CA ASP A 14 0.08 -23.09 1.35
C ASP A 14 0.17 -23.31 -0.17
N GLU A 15 0.23 -24.58 -0.57
CA GLU A 15 0.39 -25.00 -1.97
C GLU A 15 -0.80 -24.58 -2.85
N GLN A 16 -2.01 -24.58 -2.30
CA GLN A 16 -3.21 -24.24 -3.07
C GLN A 16 -3.21 -22.74 -3.39
N THR A 17 -3.04 -21.90 -2.37
CA THR A 17 -3.00 -20.45 -2.53
C THR A 17 -1.82 -20.02 -3.39
N ALA A 18 -0.64 -20.63 -3.20
CA ALA A 18 0.53 -20.34 -4.02
C ALA A 18 0.26 -20.62 -5.51
N LYS A 19 -0.36 -21.76 -5.83
CA LYS A 19 -0.74 -22.10 -7.21
C LYS A 19 -1.73 -21.11 -7.80
N GLU A 20 -2.73 -20.67 -7.03
CA GLU A 20 -3.70 -19.64 -7.47
C GLU A 20 -3.02 -18.29 -7.74
N PHE A 21 -1.98 -17.96 -6.98
CA PHE A 21 -1.15 -16.77 -7.18
C PHE A 21 -0.05 -16.95 -8.25
N GLY A 22 0.07 -18.12 -8.87
CA GLY A 22 1.14 -18.40 -9.83
C GLY A 22 2.54 -18.44 -9.20
N LEU A 23 2.62 -18.74 -7.90
CA LEU A 23 3.85 -18.89 -7.14
C LEU A 23 4.26 -20.35 -7.02
N PHE A 24 5.55 -20.64 -7.21
CA PHE A 24 6.13 -21.97 -7.00
C PHE A 24 7.55 -21.87 -6.43
N LYS A 25 8.01 -22.95 -5.79
CA LYS A 25 9.34 -22.99 -5.17
C LYS A 25 10.45 -22.73 -6.19
N ASP A 26 11.47 -21.99 -5.78
CA ASP A 26 12.61 -21.55 -6.58
C ASP A 26 12.28 -20.58 -7.74
N GLN A 27 11.03 -20.14 -7.88
CA GLN A 27 10.65 -19.10 -8.84
C GLN A 27 11.36 -17.78 -8.53
N ILE A 28 11.84 -17.11 -9.58
CA ILE A 28 12.37 -15.76 -9.47
C ILE A 28 11.21 -14.75 -9.53
N VAL A 29 11.18 -13.84 -8.56
CA VAL A 29 10.19 -12.77 -8.45
C VAL A 29 10.88 -11.43 -8.26
N ILE A 30 10.16 -10.34 -8.53
CA ILE A 30 10.70 -8.99 -8.36
C ILE A 30 9.75 -8.18 -7.49
N LEU A 31 10.27 -7.68 -6.36
CA LEU A 31 9.53 -6.84 -5.44
C LEU A 31 9.90 -5.37 -5.65
N ILE A 32 8.89 -4.55 -5.96
CA ILE A 32 9.05 -3.09 -6.09
C ILE A 32 8.43 -2.43 -4.85
N HIS A 33 9.28 -1.87 -3.99
CA HIS A 33 8.85 -1.13 -2.82
C HIS A 33 9.12 0.37 -2.97
N CYS A 34 8.11 1.13 -3.36
CA CYS A 34 8.20 2.59 -3.44
C CYS A 34 6.83 3.29 -3.28
N GLY A 35 6.89 4.60 -2.99
CA GLY A 35 5.70 5.45 -2.79
C GLY A 35 5.63 6.64 -3.73
N SER A 36 4.91 7.67 -3.27
CA SER A 36 4.59 8.91 -4.00
C SER A 36 5.74 9.93 -4.06
N ARG A 37 6.97 9.51 -3.74
CA ARG A 37 8.17 10.36 -3.73
C ARG A 37 7.96 11.64 -2.90
N GLY A 38 8.52 12.77 -3.32
CA GLY A 38 8.36 14.04 -2.62
C GLY A 38 6.93 14.59 -2.66
N LEU A 39 6.13 14.23 -3.67
CA LEU A 39 4.78 14.77 -3.86
C LEU A 39 3.86 14.40 -2.68
N GLY A 40 3.81 13.13 -2.29
CA GLY A 40 2.97 12.74 -1.15
C GLY A 40 3.48 13.27 0.19
N HIS A 41 4.80 13.40 0.36
CA HIS A 41 5.38 14.02 1.55
C HIS A 41 4.96 15.49 1.67
N GLN A 42 5.01 16.23 0.56
CA GLN A 42 4.60 17.63 0.55
C GLN A 42 3.09 17.78 0.82
N ILE A 43 2.26 16.95 0.20
CA ILE A 43 0.81 16.92 0.48
C ILE A 43 0.56 16.69 1.98
N ALA A 44 1.21 15.70 2.60
CA ALA A 44 1.04 15.46 4.03
C ALA A 44 1.46 16.69 4.86
N THR A 45 2.60 17.30 4.54
CA THR A 45 3.12 18.49 5.23
C THR A 45 2.14 19.66 5.16
N ASP A 46 1.62 19.95 3.97
CA ASP A 46 0.71 21.08 3.72
C ASP A 46 -0.61 20.90 4.48
N TYR A 47 -1.18 19.70 4.43
CA TYR A 47 -2.47 19.42 5.06
C TYR A 47 -2.38 19.27 6.57
N ILE A 48 -1.28 18.76 7.13
CA ILE A 48 -1.05 18.81 8.59
C ILE A 48 -1.05 20.25 9.08
N LYS A 49 -0.32 21.15 8.41
CA LYS A 49 -0.30 22.58 8.77
C LYS A 49 -1.68 23.22 8.65
N ARG A 50 -2.43 22.90 7.60
CA ARG A 50 -3.80 23.40 7.40
C ARG A 50 -4.76 22.89 8.47
N MET A 51 -4.69 21.61 8.82
CA MET A 51 -5.55 21.00 9.85
C MET A 51 -5.26 21.57 11.24
N LEU A 52 -3.99 21.78 11.60
CA LEU A 52 -3.62 22.41 12.87
C LEU A 52 -4.28 23.79 13.05
N THR A 53 -4.36 24.58 11.99
CA THR A 53 -5.03 25.89 12.00
C THR A 53 -6.56 25.78 12.02
N ALA A 54 -7.12 24.74 11.40
CA ALA A 54 -8.57 24.56 11.27
C ALA A 54 -9.21 23.85 12.47
N MET A 55 -8.46 23.06 13.24
CA MET A 55 -8.97 22.29 14.39
C MET A 55 -9.81 23.11 15.39
N PRO A 56 -9.43 24.34 15.80
CA PRO A 56 -10.23 25.15 16.73
C PRO A 56 -11.65 25.45 16.20
N LYS A 57 -11.81 25.63 14.88
CA LYS A 57 -13.12 25.85 14.23
C LYS A 57 -14.08 24.67 14.44
N TYR A 58 -13.53 23.47 14.64
CA TYR A 58 -14.28 22.24 14.83
C TYR A 58 -14.34 21.78 16.30
N GLY A 59 -13.84 22.59 17.24
CA GLY A 59 -13.77 22.21 18.65
C GLY A 59 -12.89 20.99 18.92
N ILE A 60 -11.93 20.68 18.04
CA ILE A 60 -11.05 19.53 18.18
C ILE A 60 -9.83 19.94 19.01
N ALA A 61 -9.74 19.41 20.23
CA ALA A 61 -8.54 19.45 21.05
C ALA A 61 -7.87 18.06 21.02
N LEU A 62 -6.55 18.03 20.81
CA LEU A 62 -5.80 16.78 20.72
C LEU A 62 -4.76 16.68 21.84
N PRO A 63 -4.50 15.47 22.35
CA PRO A 63 -3.44 15.24 23.32
C PRO A 63 -2.04 15.45 22.71
N ASP A 64 -1.91 15.34 21.38
CA ASP A 64 -0.68 15.55 20.63
C ASP A 64 -0.97 16.30 19.32
N ARG A 65 -0.12 17.29 19.00
CA ARG A 65 -0.20 18.06 17.75
C ARG A 65 0.04 17.19 16.51
N GLN A 66 0.79 16.08 16.64
CA GLN A 66 1.04 15.13 15.56
C GLN A 66 -0.22 14.35 15.15
N LEU A 67 -1.29 14.41 15.92
CA LEU A 67 -2.59 13.80 15.60
C LEU A 67 -3.53 14.72 14.82
N ALA A 68 -3.01 15.83 14.26
CA ALA A 68 -3.79 16.85 13.57
C ALA A 68 -4.85 16.26 12.63
N ALA A 69 -6.11 16.66 12.82
CA ALA A 69 -7.25 16.10 12.11
C ALA A 69 -8.37 17.13 11.94
N CYS A 70 -9.23 16.89 10.97
CA CYS A 70 -10.47 17.65 10.74
C CYS A 70 -11.60 16.66 10.44
N PRO A 71 -12.89 17.04 10.63
CA PRO A 71 -14.01 16.19 10.24
C PRO A 71 -13.89 15.80 8.77
N PHE A 72 -14.13 14.53 8.42
CA PHE A 72 -13.97 14.08 7.04
C PHE A 72 -14.86 14.87 6.05
N THR A 73 -16.04 15.30 6.49
CA THR A 73 -17.00 16.08 5.70
C THR A 73 -16.67 17.58 5.62
N SER A 74 -15.65 18.07 6.33
CA SER A 74 -15.20 19.46 6.25
C SER A 74 -14.52 19.76 4.90
N PRO A 75 -14.47 21.04 4.47
CA PRO A 75 -13.69 21.45 3.30
C PRO A 75 -12.22 20.99 3.39
N GLU A 76 -11.58 21.14 4.54
CA GLU A 76 -10.20 20.76 4.80
C GLU A 76 -9.99 19.24 4.70
N GLY A 77 -10.93 18.45 5.24
CA GLY A 77 -10.91 16.99 5.15
C GLY A 77 -11.13 16.47 3.73
N GLN A 78 -12.08 17.05 2.99
CA GLN A 78 -12.34 16.68 1.60
C GLN A 78 -11.20 17.07 0.66
N ASP A 79 -10.63 18.27 0.85
CA ASP A 79 -9.47 18.72 0.09
C ASP A 79 -8.26 17.81 0.34
N TYR A 80 -8.00 17.45 1.60
CA TYR A 80 -6.94 16.51 1.94
C TYR A 80 -7.17 15.16 1.27
N TYR A 81 -8.38 14.62 1.33
CA TYR A 81 -8.67 13.31 0.74
C TYR A 81 -8.45 13.30 -0.77
N LYS A 82 -8.86 14.36 -1.48
CA LYS A 82 -8.60 14.52 -2.92
C LYS A 82 -7.10 14.61 -3.21
N ALA A 83 -6.35 15.40 -2.44
CA ALA A 83 -4.91 15.53 -2.61
C ALA A 83 -4.18 14.20 -2.31
N MET A 84 -4.55 13.52 -1.22
CA MET A 84 -4.03 12.20 -0.87
C MET A 84 -4.32 11.19 -1.98
N ALA A 85 -5.52 11.20 -2.56
CA ALA A 85 -5.86 10.34 -3.70
C ALA A 85 -4.99 10.65 -4.94
N ALA A 86 -4.72 11.92 -5.22
CA ALA A 86 -3.77 12.31 -6.27
C ALA A 86 -2.35 11.81 -5.97
N GLY A 87 -1.91 11.89 -4.71
CA GLY A 87 -0.64 11.33 -4.26
C GLY A 87 -0.56 9.80 -4.41
N ALA A 88 -1.66 9.09 -4.13
CA ALA A 88 -1.75 7.66 -4.33
C ALA A 88 -1.70 7.28 -5.83
N ASN A 89 -2.42 8.01 -6.68
CA ASN A 89 -2.37 7.85 -8.14
C ASN A 89 -0.96 8.07 -8.69
N PHE A 90 -0.26 9.08 -8.19
CA PHE A 90 1.14 9.31 -8.54
C PHE A 90 2.04 8.13 -8.10
N ALA A 91 1.81 7.56 -6.91
CA ALA A 91 2.56 6.38 -6.46
C ALA A 91 2.32 5.15 -7.35
N TRP A 92 1.07 4.88 -7.74
CA TRP A 92 0.75 3.80 -8.68
C TRP A 92 1.36 4.03 -10.06
N ALA A 93 1.28 5.25 -10.60
CA ALA A 93 1.93 5.60 -11.87
C ALA A 93 3.46 5.41 -11.80
N ASN A 94 4.07 5.79 -10.68
CA ASN A 94 5.49 5.59 -10.44
C ASN A 94 5.85 4.09 -10.41
N ARG A 95 5.11 3.25 -9.69
CA ARG A 95 5.33 1.78 -9.70
C ARG A 95 5.10 1.19 -11.08
N GLN A 96 4.07 1.59 -11.80
CA GLN A 96 3.83 1.13 -13.17
C GLN A 96 4.98 1.48 -14.12
N ARG A 97 5.56 2.68 -13.98
CA ARG A 97 6.74 3.08 -14.74
C ARG A 97 7.95 2.22 -14.39
N ILE A 98 8.19 1.97 -13.10
CA ILE A 98 9.29 1.09 -12.65
C ILE A 98 9.08 -0.33 -13.17
N THR A 99 7.86 -0.89 -13.13
CA THR A 99 7.54 -2.21 -13.70
C THR A 99 7.92 -2.29 -15.18
N TRP A 100 7.69 -1.23 -15.96
CA TRP A 100 8.11 -1.19 -17.36
C TRP A 100 9.63 -1.20 -17.51
N GLU A 101 10.37 -0.43 -16.70
CA GLU A 101 11.84 -0.42 -16.72
C GLU A 101 12.42 -1.76 -16.27
N VAL A 102 11.84 -2.38 -15.24
CA VAL A 102 12.23 -3.71 -14.76
C VAL A 102 12.07 -4.75 -15.86
N ARG A 103 10.95 -4.75 -16.59
CA ARG A 103 10.74 -5.64 -17.74
C ARG A 103 11.80 -5.46 -18.82
N LYS A 104 12.18 -4.21 -19.11
CA LYS A 104 13.27 -3.94 -20.07
C LYS A 104 14.62 -4.44 -19.59
N ALA A 105 14.95 -4.18 -18.33
CA ALA A 105 16.20 -4.65 -17.73
C ALA A 105 16.26 -6.19 -17.70
N TRP A 106 15.14 -6.84 -17.39
CA TRP A 106 14.98 -8.30 -17.42
C TRP A 106 15.21 -8.86 -18.82
N GLU A 107 14.52 -8.35 -19.83
CA GLU A 107 14.69 -8.80 -21.22
C GLU A 107 16.14 -8.59 -21.71
N HIS A 108 16.78 -7.49 -21.32
CA HIS A 108 18.18 -7.23 -21.67
C HIS A 108 19.15 -8.22 -21.03
N ALA A 109 18.91 -8.60 -19.77
CA ALA A 109 19.81 -9.47 -19.01
C ALA A 109 19.62 -10.96 -19.32
N ILE A 110 18.36 -11.41 -19.46
CA ILE A 110 18.01 -12.83 -19.55
C ILE A 110 17.63 -13.24 -20.99
N GLY A 111 17.40 -12.27 -21.88
CA GLY A 111 16.94 -12.49 -23.25
C GLY A 111 15.42 -12.48 -23.38
N LYS A 112 14.94 -12.72 -24.61
CA LYS A 112 13.51 -12.76 -24.93
C LYS A 112 12.93 -14.14 -24.62
N GLY A 113 11.78 -14.19 -23.94
CA GLY A 113 11.01 -15.43 -23.77
C GLY A 113 10.14 -15.43 -22.52
N GLU A 114 10.71 -15.07 -21.37
CA GLU A 114 9.96 -15.01 -20.10
C GLU A 114 9.39 -13.62 -19.85
N THR A 115 8.08 -13.55 -19.61
CA THR A 115 7.39 -12.30 -19.32
C THR A 115 7.11 -12.16 -17.83
N LEU A 116 7.53 -11.03 -17.26
CA LEU A 116 7.20 -10.70 -15.87
C LEU A 116 5.74 -10.25 -15.78
N GLU A 117 4.92 -11.03 -15.10
CA GLU A 117 3.51 -10.72 -14.80
C GLU A 117 3.37 -10.06 -13.43
N LEU A 118 2.41 -9.14 -13.30
CA LEU A 118 2.16 -8.47 -12.02
C LEU A 118 1.25 -9.37 -11.18
N LEU A 119 1.79 -9.90 -10.08
CA LEU A 119 1.01 -10.63 -9.09
C LEU A 119 -0.04 -9.71 -8.42
N TYR A 120 0.43 -8.66 -7.76
CA TYR A 120 -0.43 -7.71 -7.07
C TYR A 120 0.31 -6.40 -6.77
N ASP A 121 -0.44 -5.31 -6.60
CA ASP A 121 0.07 -4.01 -6.16
C ASP A 121 -0.77 -3.54 -4.97
N VAL A 122 -0.13 -3.30 -3.82
CA VAL A 122 -0.82 -2.90 -2.60
C VAL A 122 -0.16 -1.70 -1.93
N ALA A 123 -1.01 -0.84 -1.35
CA ALA A 123 -0.59 0.31 -0.58
C ALA A 123 -0.61 0.01 0.92
N HIS A 124 0.40 0.48 1.64
CA HIS A 124 0.48 0.37 3.11
C HIS A 124 0.42 1.71 3.87
N ASN A 125 0.34 2.83 3.14
CA ASN A 125 0.15 4.18 3.66
C ASN A 125 -0.97 4.85 2.86
N ILE A 126 -2.21 4.67 3.29
CA ILE A 126 -3.38 5.17 2.57
C ILE A 126 -4.61 5.28 3.49
N ALA A 127 -5.52 6.20 3.17
CA ALA A 127 -6.88 6.18 3.70
C ALA A 127 -7.86 5.78 2.59
N LYS A 128 -8.84 4.93 2.90
CA LYS A 128 -9.86 4.47 1.94
C LYS A 128 -11.24 4.57 2.57
N ILE A 129 -12.24 4.96 1.77
CA ILE A 129 -13.63 4.82 2.15
C ILE A 129 -14.03 3.37 1.89
N GLU A 130 -14.42 2.66 2.94
CA GLU A 130 -14.78 1.25 2.91
C GLU A 130 -16.02 1.01 3.77
N GLU A 131 -16.73 -0.08 3.52
CA GLU A 131 -17.97 -0.42 4.22
C GLU A 131 -17.78 -1.69 5.04
N TYR A 132 -18.13 -1.62 6.33
CA TYR A 132 -18.12 -2.76 7.24
C TYR A 132 -19.40 -2.73 8.08
N ASN A 133 -20.11 -3.86 8.15
CA ASN A 133 -21.36 -3.99 8.92
C ASN A 133 -22.39 -2.87 8.58
N GLY A 134 -22.52 -2.55 7.30
CA GLY A 134 -23.43 -1.51 6.79
C GLY A 134 -23.02 -0.06 7.10
N LYS A 135 -21.81 0.15 7.64
CA LYS A 135 -21.29 1.49 7.95
C LYS A 135 -20.14 1.86 7.03
N LYS A 136 -20.27 3.00 6.36
CA LYS A 136 -19.18 3.62 5.59
C LYS A 136 -18.20 4.31 6.52
N MET A 137 -16.93 3.96 6.40
CA MET A 137 -15.85 4.46 7.25
C MET A 137 -14.64 4.87 6.43
N VAL A 138 -13.87 5.82 6.94
CA VAL A 138 -12.57 6.19 6.38
C VAL A 138 -11.48 5.43 7.12
N VAL A 139 -11.06 4.32 6.53
CA VAL A 139 -10.07 3.43 7.12
C VAL A 139 -8.67 3.95 6.84
N HIS A 140 -8.02 4.43 7.89
CA HIS A 140 -6.62 4.88 7.85
C HIS A 140 -5.68 3.70 8.04
N ARG A 141 -4.70 3.56 7.15
CA ARG A 141 -3.63 2.57 7.21
C ARG A 141 -2.29 3.29 7.08
N LYS A 142 -1.42 3.14 8.07
CA LYS A 142 -0.05 3.67 8.08
C LYS A 142 0.89 2.55 8.52
N GLY A 143 1.70 2.05 7.60
CA GLY A 143 2.46 0.81 7.78
C GLY A 143 1.57 -0.42 7.96
N ALA A 144 0.42 -0.45 7.29
CA ALA A 144 -0.52 -1.57 7.33
C ALA A 144 -1.18 -1.78 5.97
N THR A 145 -1.37 -3.03 5.58
CA THR A 145 -1.84 -3.39 4.24
C THR A 145 -3.32 -3.77 4.26
N ARG A 146 -4.06 -3.49 3.18
CA ARG A 146 -5.43 -4.02 3.05
C ARG A 146 -5.38 -5.53 2.80
N ALA A 147 -6.22 -6.31 3.47
CA ALA A 147 -6.18 -7.76 3.46
C ALA A 147 -7.60 -8.37 3.40
N PHE A 148 -8.36 -8.06 2.35
CA PHE A 148 -9.66 -8.71 2.13
C PHE A 148 -9.49 -10.23 1.91
N PRO A 149 -10.50 -11.04 2.24
CA PRO A 149 -10.44 -12.50 2.01
C PRO A 149 -10.03 -12.84 0.58
N GLY A 150 -9.02 -13.70 0.44
CA GLY A 150 -8.46 -14.11 -0.85
C GLY A 150 -7.54 -13.07 -1.53
N GLN A 151 -7.40 -11.86 -1.00
CA GLN A 151 -6.53 -10.84 -1.57
C GLN A 151 -5.06 -11.15 -1.27
N PRO A 152 -4.14 -11.08 -2.26
CA PRO A 152 -2.72 -11.07 -1.98
C PRO A 152 -2.33 -9.91 -1.06
N VAL A 153 -1.47 -10.21 -0.10
CA VAL A 153 -0.89 -9.26 0.87
C VAL A 153 0.62 -9.40 0.78
N ILE A 154 1.30 -8.34 0.35
CA ILE A 154 2.75 -8.34 0.15
C ILE A 154 3.38 -7.63 1.35
N ILE A 155 4.16 -8.36 2.14
CA ILE A 155 4.87 -7.86 3.31
C ILE A 155 6.35 -7.71 2.95
N PRO A 156 6.80 -6.50 2.57
CA PRO A 156 8.22 -6.28 2.31
C PRO A 156 8.99 -6.33 3.63
N GLY A 157 10.11 -7.05 3.62
CA GLY A 157 11.13 -6.92 4.66
C GLY A 157 11.88 -5.57 4.55
N SER A 158 13.08 -5.56 5.10
CA SER A 158 14.15 -4.63 4.72
C SER A 158 15.03 -5.21 3.61
N MET A 159 15.85 -4.37 2.97
CA MET A 159 16.81 -4.80 1.95
C MET A 159 17.65 -5.98 2.46
N GLY A 160 17.63 -7.11 1.74
CA GLY A 160 18.37 -8.32 2.10
C GLY A 160 17.79 -9.15 3.25
N THR A 161 16.53 -8.90 3.65
CA THR A 161 15.80 -9.75 4.61
C THR A 161 14.58 -10.37 3.95
N HIS A 162 14.04 -11.44 4.53
CA HIS A 162 12.87 -12.11 3.96
C HIS A 162 11.66 -11.18 3.80
N SER A 163 11.04 -11.26 2.62
CA SER A 163 9.71 -10.73 2.34
C SER A 163 8.71 -11.88 2.25
N PHE A 164 7.42 -11.60 2.51
CA PHE A 164 6.36 -12.61 2.52
C PHE A 164 5.21 -12.22 1.59
N VAL A 165 4.65 -13.22 0.92
CA VAL A 165 3.33 -13.12 0.28
C VAL A 165 2.34 -13.88 1.16
N MET A 166 1.32 -13.19 1.62
CA MET A 166 0.24 -13.73 2.43
C MET A 166 -1.09 -13.59 1.69
N VAL A 167 -2.15 -14.19 2.22
CA VAL A 167 -3.53 -14.04 1.73
C VAL A 167 -4.42 -13.53 2.85
N GLY A 168 -5.27 -12.56 2.56
CA GLY A 168 -6.27 -12.08 3.50
C GLY A 168 -7.26 -13.18 3.88
N GLN A 169 -7.66 -13.21 5.15
CA GLN A 169 -8.54 -14.22 5.74
C GLN A 169 -9.89 -13.60 6.13
N GLU A 170 -10.95 -14.38 6.23
CA GLU A 170 -12.29 -13.91 6.66
C GLU A 170 -12.24 -13.14 7.98
N GLY A 171 -11.45 -13.62 8.95
CA GLY A 171 -11.28 -12.95 10.24
C GLY A 171 -10.73 -11.52 10.15
N SER A 172 -10.06 -11.14 9.06
CA SER A 172 -9.51 -9.78 8.91
C SER A 172 -10.62 -8.72 8.82
N LEU A 173 -11.78 -9.05 8.24
CA LEU A 173 -12.91 -8.14 8.10
C LEU A 173 -13.42 -7.69 9.47
N GLU A 174 -13.62 -8.66 10.37
CA GLU A 174 -14.19 -8.44 11.70
C GLU A 174 -13.16 -7.89 12.69
N GLN A 175 -11.93 -8.41 12.65
CA GLN A 175 -10.95 -8.13 13.69
C GLN A 175 -10.15 -6.85 13.45
N SER A 176 -9.97 -6.45 12.19
CA SER A 176 -8.99 -5.40 11.85
C SER A 176 -9.42 -4.44 10.75
N PHE A 177 -10.68 -4.48 10.29
CA PHE A 177 -11.15 -3.73 9.12
C PHE A 177 -10.30 -4.07 7.87
N ALA A 178 -10.13 -5.38 7.64
CA ALA A 178 -9.28 -5.96 6.60
C ALA A 178 -7.88 -5.37 6.58
N LYS A 179 -7.19 -5.36 7.74
CA LYS A 179 -5.80 -4.91 7.87
C LYS A 179 -4.88 -6.06 8.25
N GLN A 180 -3.72 -6.09 7.62
CA GLN A 180 -2.55 -6.88 8.00
C GLN A 180 -1.35 -5.93 8.19
N CYS A 181 -0.21 -6.46 8.66
CA CYS A 181 1.07 -5.74 8.68
C CYS A 181 1.53 -5.26 7.30
#